data_AF-A0A4U3A182-F1
#
_entry.id   AF-A0A4U3A182-F1
#
_cell.length_a   1.000
_cell.length_b   1.000
_cell.length_c   1.000
_cell.angle_alpha   90.00
_cell.angle_beta   90.00
_cell.angle_gamma   90.00
#
_symmetry.space_group_name_H-M   'P 1'
#
loop_
_entity.id
_entity.type
_entity.pdbx_description
1 polymer ?
#
loop_
_entity_poly.entity_id
_entity_poly.type
_entity_poly.pdbx_seq_one_letter_code
_entity_poly.pdbx_strand_id
1 'polypeptide(L)'
;NVYKENLKEGIEIEEIQQLVDAETWLSGEQAEKYFNIEVVEAKEVAACMSDYFDKYQKTPSKIVAKAPSIPKKDNNEQLKIQNALDLLEI
;
A
#
# COMPACT_ATOMS: atom_id res chain seq x y z
N ASN A 1 -15.77 7.34 -11.12
CA ASN A 1 -15.00 6.10 -10.87
C ASN A 1 -13.65 6.54 -10.34
N VAL A 2 -13.33 6.17 -9.09
CA VAL A 2 -12.15 6.64 -8.35
C VAL A 2 -10.85 6.46 -9.15
N TYR A 3 -10.70 5.34 -9.86
CA TYR A 3 -9.51 5.12 -10.69
C TYR A 3 -9.37 6.17 -11.78
N LYS A 4 -10.43 6.39 -12.57
CA LYS A 4 -10.43 7.32 -13.71
C LYS A 4 -10.22 8.78 -13.29
N GLU A 5 -10.78 9.16 -12.15
CA GLU A 5 -10.70 10.53 -11.63
C GLU A 5 -9.29 10.90 -11.12
N ASN A 6 -8.47 9.91 -10.77
CA ASN A 6 -7.14 10.12 -10.19
C ASN A 6 -5.99 9.74 -11.14
N LEU A 7 -6.28 9.47 -12.41
CA LEU A 7 -5.24 9.17 -13.40
C LEU A 7 -4.33 10.37 -13.62
N LYS A 8 -3.06 10.07 -13.86
CA LYS A 8 -2.09 11.03 -14.34
C LYS A 8 -2.41 11.41 -15.79
N GLU A 9 -2.05 12.63 -16.17
CA GLU A 9 -2.29 13.12 -17.53
C GLU A 9 -1.60 12.21 -18.57
N GLY A 10 -2.34 11.80 -19.59
CA GLY A 10 -1.87 10.92 -20.66
C GLY A 10 -1.95 9.42 -20.36
N ILE A 11 -2.46 9.01 -19.19
CA ILE A 11 -2.72 7.60 -18.87
C ILE A 11 -4.17 7.26 -19.23
N GLU A 12 -4.34 6.17 -19.98
CA GLU A 12 -5.64 5.65 -20.37
C GLU A 12 -6.16 4.66 -19.32
N ILE A 13 -7.47 4.64 -19.09
CA ILE A 13 -8.08 3.76 -18.08
C ILE A 13 -7.92 2.27 -18.43
N GLU A 14 -7.80 1.97 -19.72
CA GLU A 14 -7.58 0.62 -20.25
C GLU A 14 -6.23 0.05 -19.78
N GLU A 15 -5.19 0.89 -19.62
CA GLU A 15 -3.90 0.46 -19.09
C GLU A 15 -4.04 0.00 -17.63
N ILE A 16 -4.79 0.75 -16.83
CA ILE A 16 -5.05 0.38 -15.43
C ILE A 16 -5.88 -0.90 -15.35
N GLN A 17 -6.84 -1.07 -16.25
CA GLN A 17 -7.65 -2.28 -16.29
C GLN A 17 -6.80 -3.52 -16.57
N GLN A 18 -5.83 -3.43 -17.47
CA GLN A 18 -4.86 -4.51 -17.71
C GLN A 18 -4.02 -4.82 -16.47
N LEU A 19 -3.59 -3.80 -15.72
CA LEU A 19 -2.84 -4.00 -14.48
C LEU A 19 -3.67 -4.72 -13.41
N VAL A 20 -4.95 -4.37 -13.29
CA VAL A 20 -5.92 -5.01 -12.38
C VAL A 20 -6.20 -6.45 -12.78
N ASP A 21 -6.49 -6.70 -14.06
CA ASP A 21 -6.73 -8.05 -14.58
C ASP A 21 -5.50 -8.95 -14.43
N ALA A 22 -4.30 -8.37 -14.55
CA ALA A 22 -3.05 -9.05 -14.32
C ALA A 22 -2.72 -9.23 -12.83
N GLU A 23 -3.53 -8.74 -11.90
CA GLU A 23 -3.28 -8.75 -10.45
C GLU A 23 -1.90 -8.17 -10.11
N THR A 24 -1.61 -6.98 -10.66
CA THR A 24 -0.30 -6.34 -10.50
C THR A 24 -0.23 -5.56 -9.18
N TRP A 25 0.72 -5.93 -8.33
CA TRP A 25 1.02 -5.20 -7.10
C TRP A 25 2.06 -4.12 -7.35
N LEU A 26 1.74 -2.87 -7.02
CA LEU A 26 2.58 -1.69 -7.24
C LEU A 26 3.14 -1.15 -5.92
N SER A 27 4.41 -0.75 -5.91
CA SER A 27 4.94 0.14 -4.87
C SER A 27 4.39 1.56 -5.02
N GLY A 28 4.57 2.41 -4.00
CA GLY A 28 4.20 3.83 -4.09
C GLY A 28 4.84 4.53 -5.30
N GLU A 29 6.15 4.32 -5.52
CA GLU A 29 6.88 4.85 -6.68
C GLU A 29 6.36 4.34 -8.03
N GLN A 30 5.84 3.11 -8.08
CA GLN A 30 5.24 2.58 -9.31
C GLN A 30 3.85 3.16 -9.53
N ALA A 31 3.04 3.32 -8.47
CA ALA A 31 1.70 3.87 -8.55
C ALA A 31 1.70 5.36 -8.95
N GLU A 32 2.70 6.14 -8.52
CA GLU A 32 2.88 7.55 -8.90
C GLU A 32 3.03 7.78 -10.42
N LYS A 33 3.43 6.74 -11.15
CA LYS A 33 3.52 6.79 -12.62
C LYS A 33 2.14 6.83 -13.28
N TYR A 34 1.14 6.26 -12.63
CA TYR A 34 -0.20 6.05 -13.15
C TYR A 34 -1.23 7.01 -12.55
N PHE A 35 -1.05 7.39 -11.28
CA PHE A 35 -2.01 8.19 -10.52
C PHE A 35 -1.38 9.46 -9.96
N ASN A 36 -2.21 10.47 -9.74
CA ASN A 36 -1.83 11.70 -9.06
C ASN A 36 -1.79 11.47 -7.55
N ILE A 37 -0.75 10.80 -7.07
CA ILE A 37 -0.51 10.52 -5.65
C ILE A 37 0.82 11.13 -5.20
N GLU A 38 0.91 11.48 -3.92
CA GLU A 38 2.15 11.91 -3.28
C GLU A 38 2.80 10.71 -2.58
N VAL A 39 4.03 10.37 -2.95
CA VAL A 39 4.78 9.29 -2.31
C VAL A 39 5.61 9.86 -1.16
N VAL A 40 5.25 9.46 0.06
CA VAL A 40 5.99 9.81 1.28
C VAL A 40 6.95 8.70 1.69
N GLU A 41 7.88 9.00 2.60
CA GLU A 41 8.82 8.02 3.12
C GLU A 41 8.11 6.81 3.74
N ALA A 42 8.59 5.62 3.42
CA ALA A 42 8.06 4.38 3.95
C ALA A 42 8.28 4.31 5.47
N LYS A 43 7.21 4.47 6.23
CA LYS A 43 7.25 4.28 7.68
C LYS A 43 7.10 2.79 7.99
N GLU A 44 7.91 2.24 8.88
CA GLU A 44 7.81 0.84 9.37
C GLU A 44 6.56 0.59 10.25
N VAL A 45 5.49 1.35 10.04
CA VAL A 45 4.20 1.05 10.66
C VAL A 45 3.72 -0.23 10.01
N ALA A 46 3.67 -1.28 10.82
CA ALA A 46 3.33 -2.63 10.43
C ALA A 46 2.31 -2.66 9.30
N ALA A 47 2.74 -3.14 8.12
CA ALA A 47 1.81 -3.62 7.13
C ALA A 47 0.98 -4.71 7.84
N CYS A 48 -0.24 -4.37 8.26
CA CYS A 48 -1.13 -5.33 8.88
C CYS A 48 -1.24 -6.52 7.93
N MET A 49 -0.88 -7.70 8.42
CA MET A 49 -1.13 -8.93 7.69
C MET A 49 -2.65 -9.02 7.51
N SER A 50 -3.09 -8.99 6.26
CA SER A 50 -4.49 -9.15 5.91
C SER A 50 -4.78 -10.63 5.71
N ASP A 51 -5.88 -11.13 6.29
CA ASP A 51 -6.43 -12.47 6.06
C ASP A 51 -6.96 -12.66 4.61
N TYR A 52 -6.68 -11.71 3.72
CA TYR A 52 -6.98 -11.79 2.29
C TYR A 52 -5.74 -12.04 1.44
N PHE A 53 -4.53 -11.86 1.97
CA PHE A 53 -3.28 -12.01 1.19
C PHE A 53 -3.05 -13.44 0.67
N ASP A 54 -3.64 -14.43 1.32
CA ASP A 54 -3.66 -15.84 0.89
C ASP A 54 -4.69 -16.12 -0.22
N LYS A 55 -5.64 -15.23 -0.47
CA LYS A 55 -6.69 -15.38 -1.49
C LYS A 55 -6.28 -14.89 -2.87
N TYR A 56 -5.32 -13.97 -2.92
CA TYR A 56 -4.82 -13.42 -4.19
C TYR A 56 -3.70 -14.31 -4.76
N GLN A 57 -3.67 -14.48 -6.08
CA GLN A 57 -2.80 -15.47 -6.73
C GLN A 57 -1.36 -14.98 -6.91
N LYS A 58 -1.17 -13.67 -6.99
CA LYS A 58 0.09 -13.00 -7.29
C LYS A 58 0.58 -12.11 -6.14
N THR A 59 0.12 -12.39 -4.91
CA THR A 59 0.63 -11.69 -3.73
C THR A 59 2.15 -11.77 -3.65
N PRO A 60 2.87 -10.64 -3.57
CA PRO A 60 4.32 -10.63 -3.47
C PRO A 60 4.82 -11.39 -2.24
N SER A 61 5.85 -12.23 -2.42
CA SER A 61 6.40 -13.06 -1.33
C SER A 61 6.91 -12.25 -0.14
N LYS A 62 7.32 -10.98 -0.36
CA LYS A 62 7.75 -10.05 0.70
C LYS A 62 6.61 -9.64 1.63
N ILE A 63 5.35 -9.73 1.18
CA ILE A 63 4.14 -9.43 1.95
C ILE A 63 3.64 -10.70 2.67
N VAL A 64 3.73 -11.86 2.01
CA VAL A 64 3.33 -13.16 2.57
C VAL A 64 4.35 -13.71 3.58
N ALA A 65 5.60 -13.23 3.52
CA ALA A 65 6.60 -13.54 4.52
C ALA A 65 6.11 -13.05 5.90
N LYS A 66 5.61 -14.01 6.69
CA LYS A 66 5.24 -13.87 8.10
C LYS A 66 6.19 -12.88 8.74
N ALA A 67 5.64 -11.78 9.25
CA ALA A 67 6.43 -10.68 9.80
C ALA A 67 7.60 -11.25 10.60
N PRO A 68 8.87 -10.88 10.33
CA PRO A 68 9.90 -11.09 11.32
C PRO A 68 9.33 -10.51 12.61
N SER A 69 9.29 -11.32 13.68
CA SER A 69 8.84 -10.89 15.00
C SER A 69 9.41 -9.50 15.23
N ILE A 70 8.55 -8.49 15.36
CA ILE A 70 8.94 -7.09 15.53
C ILE A 70 10.11 -7.09 16.54
N PRO A 71 11.36 -6.78 16.15
CA PRO A 71 12.36 -6.49 17.16
C PRO A 71 11.78 -5.29 17.90
N LYS A 72 11.55 -5.44 19.21
CA LYS A 72 10.92 -4.42 20.07
C LYS A 72 11.56 -3.05 19.78
N LYS A 73 10.92 -2.26 18.92
CA LYS A 73 11.31 -0.89 18.60
C LYS A 73 10.70 -0.02 19.69
N ASP A 74 11.47 0.95 20.19
CA ASP A 74 11.14 1.77 21.35
C ASP A 74 9.65 2.14 21.43
N ASN A 75 9.03 1.84 22.57
CA ASN A 75 7.58 1.99 22.83
C ASN A 75 7.03 3.39 22.48
N ASN A 76 7.90 4.39 22.42
CA ASN A 76 7.55 5.78 22.14
C ASN A 76 7.20 6.03 20.67
N GLU A 77 7.85 5.35 19.72
CA GLU A 77 7.55 5.52 18.29
C GLU A 77 6.21 4.88 17.92
N GLN A 78 5.93 3.69 18.46
CA GLN A 78 4.63 3.02 18.25
C GLN A 78 3.47 3.84 18.80
N LEU A 79 3.63 4.46 19.97
CA LEU A 79 2.59 5.32 20.54
C LEU A 79 2.29 6.54 19.66
N LYS A 80 3.34 7.16 19.10
CA LYS A 80 3.18 8.29 18.17
C LYS A 80 2.46 7.87 16.89
N ILE A 81 2.74 6.68 16.40
CA ILE A 81 2.09 6.11 15.23
C ILE A 81 0.60 5.85 15.51
N GLN A 82 0.28 5.23 16.65
CA GLN A 82 -1.11 4.95 17.03
C GLN A 82 -1.92 6.24 17.17
N ASN A 83 -1.38 7.23 17.88
CA ASN A 83 -2.03 8.52 18.03
C ASN A 83 -2.27 9.22 16.68
N ALA A 84 -1.35 9.07 15.71
CA ALA A 84 -1.52 9.63 14.37
C ALA A 84 -2.60 8.91 13.55
N LEU A 85 -2.75 7.59 13.71
CA LEU A 85 -3.82 6.81 13.07
C LEU A 85 -5.19 7.19 13.64
N ASP A 86 -5.31 7.31 14.96
CA ASP A 86 -6.55 7.72 15.64
C ASP A 86 -7.01 9.13 15.20
N LEU A 87 -6.08 10.01 14.80
CA LEU A 87 -6.37 11.35 14.26
C LEU A 87 -6.87 11.34 12.81
N LEU A 88 -6.58 10.28 12.04
CA LEU A 88 -7.01 10.13 10.65
C LEU A 88 -8.39 9.45 10.53
N GLU A 89 -8.90 8.85 11.61
CA GLU A 89 -10.22 8.23 11.66
C GLU A 89 -11.37 9.20 12.02
N ILE A 90 -11.11 10.52 12.08
CA ILE A 90 -12.10 11.59 12.36
C ILE A 90 -12.42 12.36 11.08
#